data_AF-A0A0A0VC95-F1
#
_entry.id   AF-A0A0A0VC95-F1
#
_cell.length_a   1.000
_cell.length_b   1.000
_cell.length_c   1.000
_cell.angle_alpha   90.00
_cell.angle_beta   90.00
_cell.angle_gamma   90.00
#
_symmetry.space_group_name_H-M   'P 1'
#
loop_
_entity.id
_entity.type
_entity.pdbx_description
1 polymer ?
#
loop_
_entity_poly.entity_id
_entity_poly.type
_entity_poly.pdbx_seq_one_letter_code
_entity_poly.pdbx_strand_id
1 'polypeptide(L)'
;MTGLMCACSTLVSAGNCDFYGEIVKPGERYFSKTDCSMMECTDDAVNVFICGFVVSINECKLVEEKEKQYPYCCPHMVCPQG
;
A
#
# COMPACT_ATOMS: atom_id res chain seq x y z
N MET A 1 18.23 38.58 15.18
CA MET A 1 18.69 37.55 14.22
C MET A 1 18.07 36.22 14.65
N THR A 2 16.83 35.97 14.21
CA THR A 2 16.14 34.70 14.45
C THR A 2 16.69 33.67 13.47
N GLY A 3 17.49 32.75 14.02
CA GLY A 3 18.19 31.72 13.27
C GLY A 3 17.21 30.70 12.67
N LEU A 4 17.33 30.56 11.36
CA LEU A 4 16.80 29.49 10.53
C LEU A 4 17.27 28.13 11.08
N MET A 5 16.36 27.29 11.56
CA MET A 5 16.62 25.85 11.72
C MET A 5 15.70 25.09 10.77
N CYS A 6 16.16 24.95 9.54
CA CYS A 6 15.66 23.98 8.57
C CYS A 6 16.18 22.61 9.01
N ALA A 7 15.52 22.00 9.98
CA ALA A 7 15.78 20.63 10.38
C ALA A 7 15.01 19.72 9.42
N CYS A 8 15.73 19.16 8.44
CA CYS A 8 15.29 18.01 7.66
C CYS A 8 15.34 16.76 8.57
N SER A 9 14.60 16.83 9.68
CA SER A 9 14.41 15.71 10.58
C SER A 9 13.23 14.94 10.04
N THR A 10 13.48 13.73 9.56
CA THR A 10 12.48 12.67 9.54
C THR A 10 12.03 12.46 10.99
N LEU A 11 11.12 13.31 11.44
CA LEU A 11 10.42 13.18 12.70
C LEU A 11 9.59 11.90 12.57
N VAL A 12 10.06 10.83 13.19
CA VAL A 12 9.14 9.85 13.79
C VAL A 12 8.36 10.63 14.83
N SER A 13 7.32 11.30 14.36
CA SER A 13 6.42 12.12 15.16
C SER A 13 5.50 11.14 15.88
N ALA A 14 5.73 10.91 17.17
CA ALA A 14 4.78 10.29 18.09
C ALA A 14 4.14 8.97 17.62
N GLY A 15 4.94 8.03 17.09
CA GLY A 15 4.44 6.70 16.71
C GLY A 15 3.67 6.64 15.38
N ASN A 16 3.66 7.70 14.58
CA ASN A 16 3.05 7.69 13.25
C ASN A 16 4.03 7.18 12.18
N CYS A 17 3.50 6.61 11.10
CA CYS A 17 4.24 6.16 9.93
C CYS A 17 4.22 7.22 8.83
N ASP A 18 5.30 7.30 8.05
CA ASP A 18 5.38 8.11 6.83
C ASP A 18 5.39 7.16 5.62
N PHE A 19 4.31 7.20 4.83
CA PHE A 19 4.21 6.48 3.57
C PHE A 19 4.20 7.47 2.41
N TYR A 20 5.34 7.59 1.73
CA TYR A 20 5.52 8.47 0.57
C TYR A 20 5.18 9.95 0.83
N GLY A 21 5.48 10.44 2.03
CA GLY A 21 5.19 11.81 2.48
C GLY A 21 3.80 11.98 3.11
N GLU A 22 3.01 10.91 3.24
CA GLU A 22 1.72 10.91 3.93
C GLU A 22 1.88 10.35 5.34
N ILE A 23 1.54 11.15 6.36
CA ILE A 23 1.63 10.75 7.76
C ILE A 23 0.36 9.98 8.15
N VAL A 24 0.54 8.73 8.59
CA VAL A 24 -0.51 7.77 8.89
C VAL A 24 -0.39 7.32 10.34
N LYS A 25 -1.50 7.33 11.08
CA LYS A 25 -1.50 6.97 12.50
C LYS A 25 -1.55 5.45 12.69
N PRO A 26 -1.12 4.94 13.85
CA PRO A 26 -1.39 3.56 14.23
C PRO A 26 -2.88 3.20 14.09
N GLY A 27 -3.16 2.06 13.47
CA GLY A 27 -4.50 1.57 13.15
C GLY A 27 -5.09 2.14 11.84
N GLU A 28 -4.46 3.12 11.21
CA GLU A 28 -4.88 3.64 9.91
C GLU A 28 -4.19 2.88 8.76
N ARG A 29 -4.87 2.89 7.61
CA ARG A 29 -4.42 2.24 6.37
C ARG A 29 -4.16 3.26 5.29
N TYR A 30 -3.04 3.08 4.60
CA TYR A 30 -2.68 3.78 3.40
C TYR A 30 -2.84 2.85 2.18
N PHE A 31 -3.56 3.33 1.18
CA PHE A 31 -3.68 2.64 -0.11
C PHE A 31 -2.75 3.32 -1.10
N SER A 32 -1.81 2.56 -1.65
CA SER A 32 -0.84 3.13 -2.57
C SER A 32 -1.50 3.66 -3.84
N LYS A 33 -1.01 4.81 -4.30
CA LYS A 33 -1.43 5.46 -5.55
C LYS A 33 -0.57 5.02 -6.74
N THR A 34 0.56 4.36 -6.48
CA THR A 34 1.55 3.97 -7.49
C THR A 34 1.54 2.49 -7.80
N ASP A 35 1.12 1.67 -6.84
CA ASP A 35 1.13 0.21 -6.93
C ASP A 35 -0.10 -0.37 -6.21
N CYS A 36 -0.48 -1.60 -6.57
CA CYS A 36 -1.63 -2.26 -5.95
C CYS A 36 -1.22 -2.87 -4.60
N SER A 37 -1.07 -2.02 -3.60
CA SER A 37 -0.72 -2.41 -2.24
C SER A 37 -1.48 -1.58 -1.20
N MET A 38 -1.47 -2.09 0.03
CA MET A 38 -1.96 -1.40 1.20
C MET A 38 -0.93 -1.52 2.32
N MET A 39 -0.74 -0.45 3.07
CA MET A 39 0.13 -0.40 4.24
C MET A 39 -0.72 -0.06 5.46
N GLU A 40 -0.49 -0.77 6.56
CA GLU A 40 -1.10 -0.50 7.85
C GLU A 40 0.00 -0.12 8.84
N CYS A 41 -0.14 1.05 9.45
CA CYS A 41 0.73 1.48 10.54
C CYS A 41 0.24 0.86 11.83
N THR A 42 1.10 0.23 12.61
CA THR A 42 0.82 -0.18 14.00
C THR A 42 1.69 0.63 14.94
N ASP A 43 1.47 0.48 16.26
CA ASP A 43 2.25 1.22 17.27
C ASP A 43 3.76 0.88 17.22
N ASP A 44 4.10 -0.30 16.71
CA ASP A 44 5.43 -0.90 16.77
C ASP A 44 5.98 -1.38 15.41
N ALA A 45 5.15 -1.41 14.36
CA ALA A 45 5.50 -1.98 13.08
C ALA A 45 4.73 -1.37 11.91
N VAL A 46 5.16 -1.75 10.71
CA VAL A 46 4.45 -1.49 9.46
C VAL A 46 4.09 -2.83 8.83
N ASN A 47 2.81 -3.05 8.58
CA ASN A 47 2.33 -4.21 7.82
C ASN A 47 2.14 -3.80 6.36
N VAL A 48 2.81 -4.50 5.45
CA VAL A 48 2.70 -4.27 4.01
C VAL A 48 1.93 -5.42 3.37
N PHE A 49 0.85 -5.10 2.68
CA PHE A 49 -0.01 -6.04 1.98
C PHE A 49 0.14 -5.85 0.47
N ILE A 50 0.62 -6.88 -0.20
CA ILE A 50 0.80 -6.92 -1.65
C ILE A 50 -0.06 -8.03 -2.25
N CYS A 51 -0.37 -7.91 -3.54
CA CYS A 51 -1.10 -8.95 -4.26
C CYS A 51 -0.33 -10.27 -4.26
N GLY A 52 -1.09 -11.37 -4.16
CA GLY A 52 -0.55 -12.70 -4.38
C GLY A 52 -0.09 -12.88 -5.83
N PHE A 53 0.92 -13.73 -6.01
CA PHE A 53 1.35 -14.10 -7.35
C PHE A 53 0.38 -15.13 -7.95
N VAL A 54 -0.19 -14.80 -9.10
CA VAL A 54 -1.08 -15.69 -9.86
C VAL A 54 -0.49 -15.96 -11.24
N VAL A 55 -0.60 -17.21 -11.68
CA VAL A 55 -0.17 -17.64 -13.02
C VAL A 55 -1.31 -18.37 -13.70
N SER A 56 -1.46 -18.14 -15.01
CA SER A 56 -2.45 -18.89 -15.77
C SER A 56 -1.96 -20.30 -16.04
N ILE A 57 -2.73 -21.29 -15.59
CA ILE A 57 -2.41 -22.71 -15.78
C ILE A 57 -3.22 -23.38 -16.91
N ASN A 58 -4.19 -22.67 -17.54
CA ASN A 58 -5.12 -23.19 -18.57
C ASN A 58 -5.76 -22.03 -19.37
N GLU A 59 -6.97 -22.21 -19.92
CA GLU A 59 -7.77 -21.18 -20.63
C GLU A 59 -8.31 -20.04 -19.74
N CYS A 60 -7.94 -20.01 -18.46
CA CYS A 60 -8.33 -18.95 -17.56
C CYS A 60 -7.64 -17.63 -17.94
N LYS A 61 -8.40 -16.54 -17.94
CA LYS A 61 -7.87 -15.21 -18.24
C LYS A 61 -7.38 -14.53 -16.97
N LEU A 62 -6.18 -13.95 -17.03
CA LEU A 62 -5.69 -13.03 -16.02
C LEU A 62 -6.40 -11.69 -16.18
N VAL A 63 -7.06 -11.22 -15.13
CA VAL A 63 -7.78 -9.94 -15.11
C VAL A 63 -7.18 -9.05 -14.03
N GLU A 64 -6.94 -7.78 -14.38
CA GLU A 64 -6.41 -6.75 -13.49
C GLU A 64 -7.26 -5.49 -13.59
N GLU A 65 -7.65 -4.91 -12.45
CA GLU A 65 -8.46 -3.70 -12.37
C GLU A 65 -7.66 -2.56 -11.72
N LYS A 66 -6.64 -2.05 -12.43
CA LYS A 66 -5.62 -1.13 -11.89
C LYS A 66 -6.14 0.18 -11.28
N GLU A 67 -7.36 0.58 -11.63
CA GLU A 67 -8.00 1.80 -11.11
C GLU A 67 -8.66 1.61 -9.75
N LYS A 68 -8.86 0.36 -9.30
CA LYS A 68 -9.44 0.06 -7.99
C LYS A 68 -8.38 0.12 -6.89
N GLN A 69 -8.82 0.22 -5.64
CA GLN A 69 -7.92 0.11 -4.49
C GLN A 69 -7.63 -1.35 -4.15
N TYR A 70 -6.51 -1.61 -3.47
CA TYR A 70 -6.21 -2.92 -2.90
C TYR A 70 -7.37 -3.37 -1.97
N PRO A 71 -7.79 -4.64 -2.00
CA PRO A 71 -7.27 -5.77 -2.79
C PRO A 71 -7.89 -5.90 -4.19
N TYR A 72 -8.80 -5.01 -4.59
CA TYR A 72 -9.57 -5.16 -5.84
C TYR A 72 -8.79 -4.85 -7.11
N CYS A 73 -7.67 -4.12 -7.02
CA CYS A 73 -6.75 -3.99 -8.14
C CYS A 73 -5.86 -5.22 -8.35
N CYS A 74 -5.92 -6.21 -7.46
CA CYS A 74 -5.04 -7.37 -7.58
C CYS A 74 -5.41 -8.25 -8.77
N PRO A 75 -4.40 -8.83 -9.44
CA PRO A 75 -4.62 -9.79 -10.50
C PRO A 75 -5.39 -10.99 -9.96
N HIS A 76 -6.42 -11.40 -10.70
CA HIS A 76 -7.19 -12.60 -10.40
C HIS A 76 -7.51 -13.37 -11.68
N MET A 77 -7.79 -14.66 -11.53
CA MET A 77 -8.11 -15.55 -12.64
C MET A 77 -9.62 -15.62 -12.83
N VAL A 78 -10.08 -15.35 -14.05
CA VAL A 78 -11.45 -15.62 -14.48
C VAL A 78 -11.41 -16.84 -15.41
N CYS A 79 -11.86 -17.97 -14.89
CA CYS A 79 -11.96 -19.21 -15.67
C CYS A 79 -13.36 -19.32 -16.27
N PRO A 80 -13.50 -19.87 -17.50
CA PRO A 80 -14.81 -20.24 -18.00
C PRO A 80 -15.48 -21.21 -17.02
N GLN A 81 -16.76 -20.99 -16.77
CA GLN A 81 -17.59 -21.91 -15.99
C GLN A 81 -17.76 -23.16 -16.85
N GLY A 82 -17.19 -24.28 -16.41
CA GLY A 82 -17.36 -25.58 -17.04
C GLY A 82 -18.78 -26.10 -16.92
#